data_AF-X1EJJ2-F1
#
_entry.id   AF-X1EJJ2-F1
#
_cell.length_a   1.000
_cell.length_b   1.000
_cell.length_c   1.000
_cell.angle_alpha   90.00
_cell.angle_beta   90.00
_cell.angle_gamma   90.00
#
_symmetry.space_group_name_H-M   'P 1'
#
loop_
_entity.id
_entity.type
_entity.pdbx_description
1 polymer ?
#
loop_
_entity_poly.entity_id
_entity_poly.type
_entity_poly.pdbx_seq_one_letter_code
_entity_poly.pdbx_strand_id
1 'polypeptide(L)' 'KDELNKLWINKDTIGGFADSDYRSSSEISAAQAWYQSFVNGDQNQGNKAFGARVRAVRDF' A
#
# COMPACT_ATOMS: atom_id res chain seq x y z
N LYS A 1 -1.24 1.06 -7.34
CA LYS A 1 0.03 0.49 -6.83
C LYS A 1 1.17 1.51 -6.90
N ASP A 2 1.23 2.32 -7.96
CA ASP A 2 2.37 3.22 -8.19
C ASP A 2 2.40 4.39 -7.19
N GLU A 3 1.23 4.93 -6.83
CA GLU A 3 1.10 5.92 -5.76
C GLU A 3 1.58 5.39 -4.40
N LEU A 4 1.31 4.12 -4.12
CA LEU A 4 1.71 3.48 -2.88
C LEU A 4 3.24 3.30 -2.82
N ASN A 5 3.87 3.01 -3.96
CA ASN A 5 5.32 3.02 -4.10
C ASN A 5 5.91 4.43 -3.89
N LYS A 6 5.28 5.48 -4.45
CA LYS A 6 5.71 6.87 -4.20
C LYS A 6 5.62 7.24 -2.71
N LEU A 7 4.57 6.80 -2.02
CA LEU A 7 4.45 6.96 -0.57
C LEU A 7 5.55 6.21 0.20
N TRP A 8 5.89 4.99 -0.22
CA TRP A 8 6.96 4.21 0.40
C TRP A 8 8.33 4.89 0.24
N ILE A 9 8.64 5.37 -0.97
CA ILE A 9 9.90 6.10 -1.26
C ILE A 9 10.04 7.34 -0.36
N ASN A 10 8.93 8.03 -0.07
CA ASN A 10 8.92 9.24 0.75
C ASN A 10 8.47 8.97 2.20
N LYS A 11 8.46 7.70 2.65
CA LYS A 11 7.82 7.32 3.93
C LYS A 11 8.43 8.03 5.12
N ASP A 12 9.74 8.24 5.09
CA ASP A 12 10.50 8.88 6.17
C ASP A 12 10.24 10.39 6.22
N THR A 13 10.04 11.03 5.06
CA THR A 13 9.72 12.45 4.97
C THR A 13 8.27 12.75 5.37
N ILE A 14 7.32 11.93 4.91
CA ILE A 14 5.90 12.12 5.21
C ILE A 14 5.56 11.70 6.64
N GLY A 15 6.22 10.65 7.15
CA GLY A 15 5.98 10.11 8.48
C GLY A 15 4.58 9.50 8.68
N GLY A 16 4.36 8.96 9.88
CA GLY A 16 3.07 8.38 10.29
C GLY A 16 2.72 7.05 9.62
N PHE A 17 3.69 6.38 9.02
CA PHE A 17 3.53 5.01 8.52
C PHE A 17 3.89 4.00 9.59
N ALA A 18 3.14 2.91 9.65
CA ALA A 18 3.52 1.74 10.41
C ALA A 18 4.32 0.79 9.52
N ASP A 19 5.16 -0.02 10.16
CA ASP A 19 5.87 -1.14 9.53
C ASP A 19 4.89 -2.29 9.27
N SER A 20 3.99 -2.10 8.29
CA SER A 20 2.98 -3.09 7.90
C SER A 20 2.69 -3.04 6.40
N ASP A 21 1.86 -3.98 5.94
CA ASP A 21 1.32 -3.95 4.60
C ASP A 21 0.24 -2.87 4.46
N TYR A 22 0.34 -2.12 3.36
CA TYR A 22 -0.69 -1.18 2.93
C TYR A 22 -1.33 -1.69 1.65
N ARG A 23 -2.64 -1.49 1.51
CA ARG A 23 -3.41 -1.87 0.33
C ARG A 23 -3.55 -0.70 -0.64
N SER A 24 -3.39 -1.00 -1.92
CA SER A 24 -3.63 -0.09 -3.03
C SER A 24 -5.06 -0.26 -3.57
N SER A 25 -5.65 0.82 -4.09
CA SER A 25 -6.96 0.81 -4.79
C SER A 25 -6.93 0.00 -6.09
N SER A 26 -5.75 -0.24 -6.67
CA SER A 26 -5.58 -1.13 -7.83
C SER A 26 -5.91 -2.57 -7.46
N GLU A 27 -6.97 -3.10 -8.05
CA GLU A 27 -7.44 -4.46 -7.85
C GLU A 27 -6.95 -5.39 -8.96
N ILE A 28 -6.87 -6.69 -8.65
CA ILE A 28 -6.53 -7.74 -9.61
C ILE A 28 -7.77 -8.56 -9.95
N SER A 29 -8.59 -8.83 -8.94
CA SER A 29 -9.86 -9.54 -9.07
C SER A 29 -10.81 -9.13 -7.94
N ALA A 30 -12.02 -9.66 -7.94
CA ALA A 30 -12.99 -9.42 -6.86
C ALA A 30 -12.42 -9.78 -5.47
N ALA A 31 -11.54 -10.79 -5.41
CA ALA A 31 -10.95 -11.29 -4.17
C ALA A 31 -9.50 -10.85 -3.93
N GLN A 32 -8.81 -10.24 -4.90
CA GLN A 32 -7.38 -9.91 -4.81
C GLN A 32 -7.07 -8.45 -5.12
N ALA A 33 -6.11 -7.91 -4.37
CA ALA A 33 -5.61 -6.55 -4.53
C ALA A 33 -4.08 -6.50 -4.47
N TRP A 34 -3.51 -5.35 -4.83
CA TRP A 34 -2.08 -5.07 -4.64
C TRP A 34 -1.80 -4.51 -3.24
N TYR A 35 -0.67 -4.95 -2.68
CA TYR A 35 -0.14 -4.51 -1.40
C TYR A 35 1.30 -4.03 -1.56
N GLN A 36 1.71 -3.19 -0.61
CA GLN A 36 3.06 -2.70 -0.46
C GLN A 36 3.46 -2.88 0.99
N SER A 37 4.53 -3.63 1.25
CA SER A 37 5.14 -3.69 2.57
C SER A 37 5.88 -2.40 2.86
N PHE A 38 5.53 -1.72 3.95
CA PHE A 38 6.26 -0.54 4.40
C PHE A 38 7.50 -0.87 5.24
N VAL A 39 7.73 -2.16 5.51
CA VAL A 39 8.95 -2.65 6.14
C VAL A 39 10.12 -2.59 5.16
N ASN A 40 9.93 -3.13 3.95
CA ASN A 40 11.03 -3.38 3.00
C ASN A 40 10.77 -2.89 1.57
N GLY A 41 9.56 -2.41 1.24
CA GLY A 41 9.28 -1.89 -0.10
C GLY A 41 8.88 -2.94 -1.13
N ASP A 42 8.55 -4.16 -0.70
CA ASP A 42 8.05 -5.18 -1.61
C ASP A 42 6.59 -4.94 -1.99
N GLN A 43 6.29 -5.14 -3.28
CA GLN A 43 4.93 -5.17 -3.80
C GLN A 43 4.49 -6.59 -4.11
N ASN A 44 3.34 -6.98 -3.59
CA ASN A 44 2.78 -8.31 -3.76
C ASN A 44 1.26 -8.27 -3.92
N GLN A 45 0.71 -9.41 -4.34
CA GLN A 45 -0.71 -9.63 -4.52
C GLN A 45 -1.24 -10.44 -3.35
N GLY A 46 -2.44 -10.13 -2.87
CA GLY A 46 -3.01 -10.81 -1.72
C GLY A 46 -4.53 -10.78 -1.68
N ASN A 47 -5.10 -11.65 -0.85
CA ASN A 47 -6.55 -11.71 -0.67
C ASN A 47 -7.06 -10.45 0.04
N LYS A 48 -8.16 -9.85 -0.43
CA LYS A 48 -8.79 -8.67 0.18
C LYS A 48 -9.30 -8.91 1.61
N ALA A 49 -9.50 -10.17 2.00
CA ALA A 49 -9.79 -10.57 3.37
C ALA A 49 -8.58 -10.44 4.31
N PHE A 50 -7.36 -10.30 3.78
CA PHE A 50 -6.17 -10.07 4.60
C PHE A 50 -6.21 -8.68 5.23
N GLY A 51 -5.83 -8.56 6.50
CA GLY A 51 -5.78 -7.28 7.20
C GLY A 51 -4.62 -6.43 6.69
N ALA A 52 -4.93 -5.32 6.00
CA ALA A 52 -3.94 -4.36 5.53
C ALA A 52 -4.40 -2.93 5.83
N ARG A 53 -3.44 -2.02 6.00
CA ARG A 53 -3.73 -0.60 6.24
C ARG A 53 -4.09 0.10 4.94
N VAL A 54 -4.88 1.16 5.02
CA VAL A 54 -5.25 2.00 3.88
C VAL A 54 -4.85 3.43 4.18
N ARG A 55 -4.29 4.14 3.19
CA ARG A 55 -4.01 5.57 3.27
C ARG A 55 -4.55 6.24 2.02
N ALA A 56 -5.40 7.25 2.21
CA ALA A 56 -5.92 8.03 1.09
C ALA A 56 -4.81 8.91 0.50
N VAL A 57 -4.70 8.89 -0.84
CA VAL A 57 -3.90 9.84 -1.61
C VAL A 57 -4.88 10.87 -2.18
N ARG A 58 -4.57 12.16 -2.03
CA ARG A 58 -5.34 13.26 -2.60
C ARG A 58 -4.55 13.82 -3.78
N ASP A 59 -5.20 13.95 -4.92
CA ASP A 59 -4.71 14.66 -6.11
C ASP A 59 -5.45 16.00 -6.17
N PHE A 60 -4.75 17.08 -6.55
CA PHE A 60 -5.26 18.46 -6.53
C PHE A 60 -5.30 19.08 -7.93
#